data_AF-A0A511QJP8-F1
#
_entry.id   AF-A0A511QJP8-F1
#
_cell.length_a   1.000
_cell.length_b   1.000
_cell.length_c   1.000
_cell.angle_alpha   90.00
_cell.angle_beta   90.00
_cell.angle_gamma   90.00
#
_symmetry.space_group_name_H-M   'P 1'
#
loop_
_entity.id
_entity.type
_entity.pdbx_description
1 polymer ?
#
loop_
_entity_poly.entity_id
_entity_poly.type
_entity_poly.pdbx_seq_one_letter_code
_entity_poly.pdbx_strand_id
1 'polypeptide(L)'
;MRHQQRFDNGNGELVEAAIFVRDNVLDADGDRYETDCPDCGHQASKYVFDECLGGTINQVSSLDCTHCGFHQCSQEVCPTCEEQWEASIQASADALDRDMEDGGKLSLIAECIDERMLECRPVSGCTITLFKLIMTNNPGARAFCYLDDPENDGMYRSRSVKEAINIFKMHLLNVNFNRNLELKIAQAKQELEGDESP
;
A
#
# COMPACT_ATOMS: atom_id res chain seq x y z
N MET A 1 -17.85 38.56 -10.19
CA MET A 1 -18.91 38.30 -11.18
C MET A 1 -18.25 38.30 -12.56
N ARG A 2 -18.06 37.13 -13.19
CA ARG A 2 -17.54 37.07 -14.57
C ARG A 2 -18.70 37.41 -15.50
N HIS A 3 -18.54 38.41 -16.37
CA HIS A 3 -19.51 38.71 -17.42
C HIS A 3 -19.65 37.48 -18.33
N GLN A 4 -20.83 36.85 -18.39
CA GLN A 4 -21.14 35.87 -19.43
C GLN A 4 -21.04 36.58 -20.78
N GLN A 5 -20.03 36.22 -21.57
CA GLN A 5 -19.85 36.74 -22.92
C GLN A 5 -20.98 36.19 -23.79
N ARG A 6 -21.87 37.09 -24.21
CA ARG A 6 -22.92 36.81 -25.19
C ARG A 6 -22.44 37.28 -26.55
N PHE A 7 -22.72 36.49 -27.58
CA PHE A 7 -22.34 36.79 -28.96
C PHE A 7 -23.50 36.45 -29.90
N ASP A 8 -23.51 37.06 -31.08
CA ASP A 8 -24.50 36.77 -32.11
C ASP A 8 -24.20 35.39 -32.73
N ASN A 9 -25.18 34.49 -32.71
CA ASN A 9 -25.07 33.15 -33.28
C ASN A 9 -25.11 33.11 -34.82
N GLY A 10 -25.17 34.27 -35.50
CA GLY A 10 -25.30 34.36 -36.96
C GLY A 10 -26.75 34.40 -37.45
N ASN A 11 -27.72 34.20 -36.56
CA ASN A 11 -29.15 34.36 -36.81
C ASN A 11 -29.71 35.67 -36.19
N GLY A 12 -28.86 36.54 -35.63
CA GLY A 12 -29.26 37.78 -34.98
C GLY A 12 -29.65 37.63 -33.51
N GLU A 13 -29.40 36.46 -32.90
CA GLU A 13 -29.72 36.18 -31.50
C GLU A 13 -28.45 36.18 -30.64
N LEU A 14 -28.49 36.94 -29.53
CA LEU A 14 -27.41 36.96 -28.55
C LEU A 14 -27.50 35.74 -27.63
N VAL A 15 -26.63 34.77 -27.82
CA VAL A 15 -26.55 33.54 -27.03
C VAL A 15 -25.32 33.53 -26.13
N GLU A 16 -25.36 32.74 -25.06
CA GLU A 16 -24.18 32.51 -24.23
C GLU A 16 -23.21 31.55 -24.93
N ALA A 17 -21.91 31.89 -24.92
CA ALA A 17 -20.85 31.06 -25.50
C ALA A 17 -20.89 29.59 -25.06
N ALA A 18 -21.09 29.34 -23.76
CA ALA A 18 -21.13 27.99 -23.22
C ALA A 18 -22.32 27.17 -23.74
N ILE A 19 -23.50 27.79 -23.85
CA ILE A 19 -24.71 27.13 -24.35
C ILE A 19 -24.55 26.82 -25.84
N PHE A 20 -24.06 27.78 -26.62
CA PHE A 20 -23.87 27.58 -28.06
C PHE A 20 -22.88 26.46 -28.36
N VAL A 21 -21.72 26.44 -27.67
CA VAL A 21 -20.71 25.40 -27.85
C VAL A 21 -21.26 24.03 -27.48
N ARG A 22 -21.96 23.90 -26.35
CA ARG A 22 -22.58 22.65 -25.94
C ARG A 22 -23.60 22.14 -26.96
N ASP A 23 -24.45 23.02 -27.48
CA ASP A 23 -25.60 22.61 -28.31
C ASP A 23 -25.24 22.46 -29.80
N ASN A 24 -24.12 23.03 -30.28
CA ASN A 24 -23.81 23.11 -31.71
C ASN A 24 -22.39 22.68 -32.09
N VAL A 25 -21.46 22.57 -31.13
CA VAL A 25 -20.04 22.27 -31.42
C VAL A 25 -19.60 20.97 -30.77
N LEU A 26 -20.05 20.69 -29.55
CA LEU A 26 -19.69 19.48 -28.81
C LEU A 26 -20.59 18.31 -29.23
N ASP A 27 -20.02 17.25 -29.79
CA ASP A 27 -20.75 16.01 -30.03
C ASP A 27 -20.76 15.11 -28.79
N ALA A 28 -21.58 15.47 -27.79
CA ALA A 28 -21.69 14.72 -26.54
C ALA A 28 -22.45 13.38 -26.68
N ASP A 29 -23.27 13.25 -27.73
CA ASP A 29 -24.07 12.05 -28.02
C ASP A 29 -23.31 11.03 -28.86
N GLY A 30 -22.30 11.46 -29.63
CA GLY A 30 -21.29 10.65 -30.28
C GLY A 30 -21.80 9.51 -31.15
N ASP A 31 -20.89 8.58 -31.44
CA ASP A 31 -21.14 7.37 -32.21
C ASP A 31 -20.90 6.10 -31.38
N ARG A 32 -21.84 5.15 -31.47
CA ARG A 32 -21.74 3.81 -30.86
C ARG A 32 -21.53 2.74 -31.91
N TYR A 33 -20.63 1.81 -31.62
CA TYR A 33 -20.33 0.70 -32.52
C TYR A 33 -19.90 -0.55 -31.77
N GLU A 34 -20.20 -1.70 -32.35
CA GLU A 34 -19.83 -3.00 -31.81
C GLU A 34 -18.39 -3.33 -32.22
N THR A 35 -17.60 -3.85 -31.28
CA THR A 35 -16.21 -4.27 -31.49
C THR A 35 -15.92 -5.53 -30.67
N ASP A 36 -14.80 -6.20 -30.92
CA ASP A 36 -14.37 -7.33 -30.09
C ASP A 36 -13.72 -6.83 -28.78
N CYS A 37 -14.03 -7.49 -27.67
CA CYS A 37 -13.42 -7.23 -26.37
C CYS A 37 -11.95 -7.68 -26.38
N PRO A 38 -11.00 -6.80 -25.98
CA PRO A 38 -9.58 -7.16 -25.96
C PRO A 38 -9.22 -8.21 -24.92
N ASP A 39 -10.07 -8.41 -23.90
CA ASP A 39 -9.84 -9.34 -22.80
C ASP A 39 -10.43 -10.74 -23.08
N CYS A 40 -11.72 -10.82 -23.43
CA CYS A 40 -12.42 -12.10 -23.59
C CYS A 40 -12.81 -12.46 -25.03
N GLY A 41 -12.53 -11.59 -26.01
CA GLY A 41 -12.83 -11.81 -27.44
C GLY A 41 -14.32 -11.82 -27.81
N HIS A 42 -15.23 -11.59 -26.85
CA HIS A 42 -16.66 -11.47 -27.13
C HIS A 42 -17.01 -10.05 -27.58
N GLN A 43 -18.20 -9.88 -28.15
CA GLN A 43 -18.70 -8.57 -28.56
C GLN A 43 -18.76 -7.59 -27.37
N ALA A 44 -18.27 -6.37 -27.60
CA ALA A 44 -18.24 -5.24 -26.68
C ALA A 44 -18.79 -3.98 -27.38
N SER A 45 -19.29 -3.04 -26.58
CA SER A 45 -19.80 -1.76 -27.06
C SER A 45 -18.70 -0.72 -26.95
N LYS A 46 -18.32 -0.11 -28.06
CA LYS A 46 -17.43 1.06 -28.08
C LYS A 46 -18.23 2.32 -28.38
N TYR A 47 -17.94 3.37 -27.63
CA TYR A 47 -18.55 4.68 -27.75
C TYR A 47 -17.46 5.72 -28.00
N VAL A 48 -17.67 6.63 -28.95
CA VAL A 48 -16.76 7.74 -29.25
C VAL A 48 -17.56 9.03 -29.30
N PHE A 49 -17.12 10.03 -28.55
CA PHE A 49 -17.85 11.28 -28.35
C PHE A 49 -16.86 12.39 -27.96
N ASP A 50 -17.32 13.62 -27.90
CA ASP A 50 -16.49 14.77 -27.54
C ASP A 50 -16.68 15.17 -26.06
N GLU A 51 -15.57 15.48 -25.41
CA GLU A 51 -15.52 16.08 -24.07
C GLU A 51 -14.67 17.35 -24.06
N CYS A 52 -15.03 18.28 -23.17
CA CYS A 52 -14.21 19.47 -22.92
C CYS A 52 -13.16 19.17 -21.83
N LEU A 53 -11.98 18.73 -22.26
CA LEU A 53 -10.86 18.39 -21.38
C LEU A 53 -9.85 19.55 -21.33
N GLY A 54 -9.53 20.03 -20.13
CA GLY A 54 -8.56 21.10 -19.94
C GLY A 54 -8.87 22.41 -20.68
N GLY A 55 -10.15 22.65 -21.00
CA GLY A 55 -10.62 23.83 -21.75
C GLY A 55 -10.57 23.71 -23.27
N THR A 56 -10.32 22.53 -23.81
CA THR A 56 -10.36 22.24 -25.27
C THR A 56 -11.32 21.08 -25.54
N ILE A 57 -11.96 21.08 -26.71
CA ILE A 57 -12.81 19.96 -27.17
C ILE A 57 -11.90 18.83 -27.66
N ASN A 58 -12.03 17.64 -27.07
CA ASN A 58 -11.26 16.46 -27.38
C ASN A 58 -12.20 15.29 -27.65
N GLN A 59 -11.87 14.49 -28.66
CA GLN A 59 -12.55 13.23 -28.88
C GLN A 59 -12.06 12.19 -27.86
N VAL A 60 -12.99 11.56 -27.17
CA VAL A 60 -12.75 10.49 -26.19
C VAL A 60 -13.46 9.22 -26.62
N SER A 61 -13.09 8.10 -25.99
CA SER A 61 -13.75 6.83 -26.21
C SER A 61 -13.98 6.07 -24.92
N SER A 62 -15.03 5.25 -24.89
CA SER A 62 -15.24 4.20 -23.88
C SER A 62 -15.49 2.86 -24.56
N LEU A 63 -15.09 1.78 -23.92
CA LEU A 63 -15.34 0.41 -24.34
C LEU A 63 -15.80 -0.39 -23.14
N ASP A 64 -16.98 -0.99 -23.26
CA ASP A 64 -17.65 -1.75 -22.21
C ASP A 64 -17.99 -3.15 -22.72
N CYS A 65 -17.51 -4.18 -22.01
CA CYS A 65 -17.84 -5.57 -22.29
C CYS A 65 -18.79 -6.14 -21.23
N THR A 66 -20.01 -6.45 -21.62
CA THR A 66 -21.03 -7.04 -20.73
C THR A 66 -20.77 -8.52 -20.41
N HIS A 67 -19.89 -9.19 -21.16
CA HIS A 67 -19.57 -10.60 -20.95
C HIS A 67 -18.57 -10.82 -19.81
N CYS A 68 -17.45 -10.07 -19.77
CA CYS A 68 -16.43 -10.21 -18.73
C CYS A 68 -16.33 -9.01 -17.77
N GLY A 69 -17.06 -7.92 -18.01
CA GLY A 69 -16.98 -6.71 -17.20
C GLY A 69 -15.76 -5.82 -17.51
N PHE A 70 -15.01 -6.12 -18.58
CA PHE A 70 -13.91 -5.26 -19.02
C PHE A 70 -14.42 -3.87 -19.38
N HIS A 71 -13.75 -2.84 -18.83
CA HIS A 71 -14.01 -1.43 -19.11
C HIS A 71 -12.70 -0.73 -19.44
N GLN A 72 -12.72 0.10 -20.48
CA GLN A 72 -11.61 0.98 -20.84
C GLN A 72 -12.16 2.30 -21.36
N CYS A 73 -11.72 3.43 -20.84
CA CYS A 73 -12.09 4.73 -21.38
C CYS A 73 -10.94 5.74 -21.35
N SER A 74 -11.12 6.82 -22.11
CA SER A 74 -10.23 8.00 -22.10
C SER A 74 -10.95 9.26 -21.58
N GLN A 75 -12.08 9.09 -20.89
CA GLN A 75 -12.80 10.18 -20.23
C GLN A 75 -11.98 10.75 -19.08
N GLU A 76 -12.14 12.03 -18.77
CA GLU A 76 -11.52 12.64 -17.59
C GLU A 76 -12.18 12.17 -16.29
N VAL A 77 -13.50 11.99 -16.33
CA VAL A 77 -14.31 11.50 -15.21
C VAL A 77 -15.16 10.34 -15.69
N CYS A 78 -14.90 9.14 -15.19
CA CYS A 78 -15.68 7.95 -15.51
C CYS A 78 -16.07 7.22 -14.23
N PRO A 79 -17.37 7.10 -13.91
CA PRO A 79 -17.83 6.45 -12.68
C PRO A 79 -17.31 5.01 -12.52
N THR A 80 -17.22 4.25 -13.61
CA THR A 80 -16.70 2.87 -13.59
C THR A 80 -15.22 2.83 -13.24
N CYS A 81 -14.40 3.72 -13.84
CA CYS A 81 -12.99 3.82 -13.52
C CYS A 81 -12.75 4.35 -12.10
N GLU A 82 -13.55 5.32 -11.66
CA GLU A 82 -13.49 5.87 -10.31
C GLU A 82 -13.80 4.80 -9.26
N GLU A 83 -14.87 4.02 -9.43
CA GLU A 83 -15.22 2.93 -8.52
C GLU A 83 -14.11 1.86 -8.47
N GLN A 84 -13.54 1.48 -9.61
CA GLN A 84 -12.41 0.54 -9.67
C GLN A 84 -11.17 1.09 -8.95
N TRP A 85 -10.89 2.37 -9.12
CA TRP A 85 -9.77 3.05 -8.48
C TRP A 85 -9.97 3.16 -6.96
N GLU A 86 -11.16 3.57 -6.51
CA GLU A 86 -11.54 3.62 -5.10
C GLU A 86 -11.45 2.23 -4.45
N ALA A 87 -11.95 1.19 -5.10
CA ALA A 87 -11.82 -0.19 -4.63
C ALA A 87 -10.35 -0.62 -4.53
N SER A 88 -9.51 -0.24 -5.49
CA SER A 88 -8.06 -0.50 -5.45
C SER A 88 -7.36 0.25 -4.32
N ILE A 89 -7.73 1.51 -4.06
CA ILE A 89 -7.24 2.28 -2.91
C ILE A 89 -7.64 1.58 -1.62
N GLN A 90 -8.91 1.21 -1.48
CA GLN A 90 -9.41 0.57 -0.27
C GLN A 90 -8.71 -0.77 -0.03
N ALA A 91 -8.56 -1.61 -1.05
CA ALA A 91 -7.84 -2.87 -0.95
C ALA A 91 -6.37 -2.67 -0.52
N SER A 92 -5.74 -1.60 -1.00
CA SER A 92 -4.37 -1.22 -0.62
C SER A 92 -4.30 -0.73 0.84
N ALA A 93 -5.29 0.05 1.28
CA ALA A 93 -5.41 0.50 2.66
C ALA A 93 -5.63 -0.70 3.61
N ASP A 94 -6.53 -1.61 3.27
CA ASP A 94 -6.78 -2.82 4.06
C ASP A 94 -5.54 -3.72 4.13
N ALA A 95 -4.75 -3.81 3.05
CA ALA A 95 -3.48 -4.54 3.06
C ALA A 95 -2.46 -3.87 3.99
N LEU A 96 -2.34 -2.55 3.93
CA LEU A 96 -1.46 -1.78 4.80
C LEU A 96 -1.84 -1.95 6.28
N ASP A 97 -3.13 -1.92 6.60
CA ASP A 97 -3.61 -2.12 7.98
C ASP A 97 -3.25 -3.51 8.51
N ARG A 98 -3.41 -4.57 7.70
CA ARG A 98 -2.98 -5.92 8.07
C ARG A 98 -1.47 -6.02 8.27
N ASP A 99 -0.69 -5.38 7.41
CA ASP A 99 0.77 -5.34 7.53
C ASP A 99 1.21 -4.65 8.82
N MET A 100 0.58 -3.53 9.18
CA MET A 100 0.84 -2.82 10.42
C MET A 100 0.47 -3.66 11.65
N GLU A 101 -0.70 -4.30 11.63
CA GLU A 101 -1.17 -5.12 12.74
C GLU A 101 -0.24 -6.32 12.99
N ASP A 102 0.10 -7.07 11.94
CA ASP A 102 1.00 -8.21 12.05
C ASP A 102 2.45 -7.78 12.37
N GLY A 103 2.90 -6.62 11.89
CA GLY A 103 4.19 -6.05 12.26
C GLY A 103 4.28 -5.68 13.75
N GLY A 104 3.21 -5.09 14.28
CA GLY A 104 3.05 -4.85 15.71
C GLY A 104 3.13 -6.16 16.51
N LYS A 105 2.41 -7.20 16.09
CA LYS A 105 2.47 -8.54 16.73
C LYS A 105 3.88 -9.12 16.70
N LEU A 106 4.60 -8.97 15.59
CA LEU A 106 5.99 -9.43 15.48
C LEU A 106 6.89 -8.73 16.50
N SER A 107 6.75 -7.41 16.65
CA SER A 107 7.50 -6.61 17.62
C SER A 107 7.24 -7.09 19.05
N LEU A 108 5.96 -7.25 19.44
CA LEU A 108 5.60 -7.79 20.75
C LEU A 108 6.16 -9.20 20.99
N ILE A 109 6.13 -10.08 19.97
CA ILE A 109 6.69 -11.42 20.09
C ILE A 109 8.20 -11.35 20.33
N ALA A 110 8.91 -10.46 19.63
CA ALA A 110 10.34 -10.27 19.81
C ALA A 110 10.68 -9.76 21.22
N GLU A 111 10.00 -8.71 21.69
CA GLU A 111 10.14 -8.17 23.05
C GLU A 111 9.92 -9.27 24.12
N CYS A 112 8.84 -10.05 24.00
CA CYS A 112 8.56 -11.16 24.91
C CYS A 112 9.67 -12.24 24.90
N ILE A 113 10.32 -12.46 23.76
CA ILE A 113 11.43 -13.40 23.67
C ILE A 113 12.65 -12.80 24.38
N ASP A 114 12.97 -11.53 24.11
CA ASP A 114 14.11 -10.82 24.70
C ASP A 114 14.01 -10.79 26.22
N GLU A 115 12.86 -10.40 26.78
CA GLU A 115 12.60 -10.41 28.22
C GLU A 115 12.89 -11.78 28.84
N ARG A 116 12.35 -12.85 28.25
CA ARG A 116 12.59 -14.21 28.75
C ARG A 116 14.05 -14.60 28.67
N MET A 117 14.74 -14.22 27.60
CA MET A 117 16.15 -14.52 27.45
C MET A 117 16.99 -13.78 28.49
N LEU A 118 16.74 -12.49 28.72
CA LEU A 118 17.38 -11.67 29.74
C LEU A 118 17.17 -12.25 31.16
N GLU A 119 15.97 -12.73 31.46
CA GLU A 119 15.63 -13.40 32.73
C GLU A 119 16.18 -14.84 32.86
N CYS A 120 17.00 -15.31 31.92
CA CYS A 120 17.52 -16.68 31.88
C CYS A 120 16.43 -17.76 31.79
N ARG A 121 15.23 -17.41 31.30
CA ARG A 121 14.12 -18.34 31.15
C ARG A 121 14.17 -19.00 29.76
N PRO A 122 13.75 -20.27 29.66
CA PRO A 122 13.70 -20.95 28.36
C PRO A 122 12.68 -20.25 27.46
N VAL A 123 13.00 -20.10 26.17
CA VAL A 123 12.09 -19.58 25.13
C VAL A 123 11.42 -20.75 24.42
N SER A 124 10.11 -20.68 24.23
CA SER A 124 9.37 -21.72 23.51
C SER A 124 9.67 -21.69 22.01
N GLY A 125 9.98 -22.85 21.44
CA GLY A 125 10.15 -23.01 19.99
C GLY A 125 8.87 -22.65 19.21
N CYS A 126 7.69 -22.81 19.83
CA CYS A 126 6.42 -22.40 19.21
C CYS A 126 6.35 -20.88 19.02
N THR A 127 6.85 -20.09 19.97
CA THR A 127 6.86 -18.63 19.87
C THR A 127 7.75 -18.16 18.72
N ILE A 128 8.94 -18.74 18.58
CA ILE A 128 9.85 -18.47 17.45
C ILE A 128 9.23 -18.92 16.11
N THR A 129 8.48 -20.03 16.12
CA THR A 129 7.81 -20.53 14.92
C THR A 129 6.65 -19.63 14.52
N LEU A 130 5.88 -19.11 15.48
CA LEU A 130 4.80 -18.15 15.25
C LEU A 130 5.34 -16.87 14.60
N PHE A 131 6.45 -16.33 15.10
CA PHE A 131 7.11 -15.17 14.49
C PHE A 131 7.43 -15.42 13.00
N LYS A 132 8.08 -16.56 12.70
CA LYS A 132 8.42 -16.93 11.32
C LYS A 132 7.20 -17.14 10.44
N LEU A 133 6.13 -17.72 11.00
CA LEU A 133 4.90 -18.00 10.28
C LEU A 133 4.19 -16.71 9.87
N ILE A 134 4.06 -15.75 10.80
CA ILE A 134 3.50 -14.43 10.51
C ILE A 134 4.32 -13.76 9.40
N MET A 135 5.65 -13.72 9.53
CA MET A 135 6.54 -13.15 8.50
C MET A 135 6.44 -13.81 7.12
N THR A 136 6.13 -15.10 7.08
CA THR A 136 6.02 -15.85 5.81
C THR A 136 4.66 -15.66 5.16
N ASN A 137 3.60 -15.63 5.96
CA ASN A 137 2.22 -15.46 5.48
C ASN A 137 1.91 -14.00 5.14
N ASN A 138 2.50 -13.06 5.87
CA ASN A 138 2.44 -11.64 5.59
C ASN A 138 3.86 -11.06 5.46
N PRO A 139 4.45 -11.08 4.25
CA PRO A 139 5.74 -10.46 4.01
C PRO A 139 5.75 -8.94 4.24
N GLY A 140 4.63 -8.24 4.06
CA GLY A 140 4.54 -6.79 4.19
C GLY A 140 4.76 -6.31 5.63
N ALA A 141 4.30 -7.11 6.61
CA ALA A 141 4.49 -6.88 8.04
C ALA A 141 5.93 -6.64 8.48
N ARG A 142 6.93 -7.12 7.72
CA ARG A 142 8.35 -6.88 7.99
C ARG A 142 8.72 -5.40 8.07
N ALA A 143 8.00 -4.53 7.34
CA ALA A 143 8.26 -3.09 7.34
C ALA A 143 7.86 -2.41 8.67
N PHE A 144 7.04 -3.09 9.47
CA PHE A 144 6.47 -2.61 10.72
C PHE A 144 6.92 -3.45 11.93
N CYS A 145 7.88 -4.35 11.74
CA CYS A 145 8.50 -5.12 12.82
C CYS A 145 9.71 -4.35 13.36
N TYR A 146 9.63 -3.95 14.62
CA TYR A 146 10.71 -3.30 15.35
C TYR A 146 11.43 -4.34 16.21
N LEU A 147 12.76 -4.42 16.10
CA LEU A 147 13.60 -5.07 17.10
C LEU A 147 14.48 -3.98 17.67
N ASP A 148 14.72 -3.97 18.98
CA ASP A 148 15.56 -2.96 19.61
C ASP A 148 17.03 -3.12 19.12
N ASP A 149 17.36 -2.39 18.06
CA ASP A 149 18.72 -2.22 17.54
C ASP A 149 19.19 -0.81 17.92
N PRO A 150 20.17 -0.66 18.81
CA PRO A 150 20.68 0.66 19.19
C PRO A 150 21.38 1.41 18.05
N GLU A 151 21.72 0.77 16.92
CA GLU A 151 22.38 1.40 15.77
C GLU A 151 21.42 1.77 14.61
N ASN A 152 20.18 1.30 14.63
CA ASN A 152 19.14 1.69 13.67
C ASN A 152 17.95 2.30 14.41
N ASP A 153 17.22 3.20 13.76
CA ASP A 153 16.03 3.89 14.32
C ASP A 153 14.82 2.95 14.52
N GLY A 154 15.05 1.74 15.06
CA GLY A 154 14.09 0.65 15.26
C GLY A 154 13.56 -0.02 13.99
N MET A 155 13.68 0.62 12.82
CA MET A 155 12.99 0.20 11.59
C MET A 155 13.87 -0.66 10.67
N TYR A 156 13.60 -1.96 10.60
CA TYR A 156 14.38 -2.89 9.76
C TYR A 156 13.94 -2.88 8.30
N ARG A 157 14.82 -2.42 7.40
CA ARG A 157 14.60 -2.51 5.95
C ARG A 157 15.18 -3.80 5.37
N SER A 158 14.52 -4.93 5.62
CA SER A 158 14.87 -6.18 4.94
C SER A 158 14.30 -6.24 3.51
N ARG A 159 15.08 -6.80 2.58
CA ARG A 159 14.67 -6.96 1.17
C ARG A 159 13.86 -8.23 0.94
N SER A 160 13.89 -9.18 1.89
CA SER A 160 13.16 -10.44 1.81
C SER A 160 12.80 -11.01 3.18
N VAL A 161 11.78 -11.88 3.21
CA VAL A 161 11.40 -12.65 4.40
C VAL A 161 12.58 -13.45 4.96
N LYS A 162 13.38 -14.07 4.09
CA LYS A 162 14.57 -14.84 4.49
C LYS A 162 15.59 -13.98 5.23
N GLU A 163 15.83 -12.78 4.72
CA GLU A 163 16.76 -11.82 5.32
C GLU A 163 16.27 -11.36 6.68
N ALA A 164 15.00 -10.94 6.82
CA ALA A 164 14.48 -10.52 8.12
C ALA A 164 14.44 -11.66 9.15
N ILE A 165 14.17 -12.92 8.75
CA ILE A 165 14.28 -14.05 9.68
C ILE A 165 15.73 -14.26 10.14
N ASN A 166 16.71 -14.05 9.26
CA ASN A 166 18.12 -14.16 9.63
C ASN A 166 18.56 -13.03 10.56
N ILE A 167 18.09 -11.81 10.31
CA ILE A 167 18.29 -10.67 11.19
C ILE A 167 17.73 -10.98 12.58
N PHE A 168 16.47 -11.44 12.65
CA PHE A 168 15.86 -11.84 13.91
C PHE A 168 16.68 -12.91 14.65
N LYS A 169 17.20 -13.92 13.95
CA LYS A 169 18.11 -14.91 14.58
C LYS A 169 19.39 -14.28 15.11
N MET A 170 19.98 -13.35 14.37
CA MET A 170 21.19 -12.63 14.80
C MET A 170 20.91 -11.79 16.05
N HIS A 171 19.76 -11.12 16.11
CA HIS A 171 19.27 -10.42 17.29
C HIS A 171 19.23 -11.34 18.52
N LEU A 172 18.57 -12.51 18.41
CA LEU A 172 18.51 -13.49 19.51
C LEU A 172 19.90 -13.96 19.96
N LEU A 173 20.83 -14.16 19.02
CA LEU A 173 22.21 -14.53 19.34
C LEU A 173 22.92 -13.42 20.12
N ASN A 174 22.74 -12.16 19.71
CA ASN A 174 23.32 -11.00 20.37
C ASN A 174 22.76 -10.82 21.79
N VAL A 175 21.44 -10.91 21.97
CA VAL A 175 20.79 -10.83 23.29
C VAL A 175 21.36 -11.90 24.24
N ASN A 176 21.46 -13.15 23.78
CA ASN A 176 22.03 -14.22 24.59
C ASN A 176 23.51 -13.98 24.92
N PHE A 177 24.29 -13.53 23.93
CA PHE A 177 25.72 -13.26 24.10
C PHE A 177 25.95 -12.14 25.12
N ASN A 178 25.26 -11.01 24.97
CA ASN A 178 25.38 -9.84 25.83
C ASN A 178 25.00 -10.18 27.28
N ARG A 179 23.87 -10.86 27.49
CA ARG A 179 23.48 -11.34 28.82
C ARG A 179 24.55 -12.22 29.47
N ASN A 180 25.09 -13.20 28.73
CA ASN A 180 26.13 -14.08 29.28
C ASN A 180 27.43 -13.32 29.59
N LEU A 181 27.76 -12.32 28.79
CA LEU A 181 28.91 -11.45 29.03
C LEU A 181 28.71 -10.64 30.32
N GLU A 182 27.55 -10.03 30.51
CA GLU A 182 27.21 -9.29 31.73
C GLU A 182 27.25 -10.17 32.98
N LEU A 183 26.71 -11.39 32.92
CA LEU A 183 26.78 -12.35 34.02
C LEU A 183 28.23 -12.70 34.38
N LYS A 184 29.10 -12.92 33.40
CA LYS A 184 30.52 -13.18 33.64
C LYS A 184 31.25 -11.99 34.24
N ILE A 185 30.95 -10.77 33.76
CA ILE A 185 31.51 -9.54 34.33
C ILE A 185 31.08 -9.39 35.79
N ALA A 186 29.81 -9.65 36.11
CA ALA A 186 29.29 -9.58 37.47
C ALA A 186 29.96 -10.62 38.40
N GLN A 187 30.14 -11.86 37.94
CA GLN A 187 30.84 -12.91 38.68
C GLN A 187 32.29 -12.53 38.96
N ALA A 188 33.03 -12.05 37.95
CA ALA A 188 34.42 -11.64 38.11
C ALA A 188 34.58 -10.48 39.11
N LYS A 189 33.63 -9.54 39.14
CA LYS A 189 33.62 -8.46 40.14
C LYS A 189 33.40 -8.98 41.56
N GLN A 190 32.47 -9.92 41.75
CA GLN A 190 32.21 -10.53 43.05
C GLN A 190 33.41 -11.34 43.57
N GLU A 191 34.13 -12.04 42.69
CA GLU A 191 35.34 -12.78 43.05
C GLU A 191 36.47 -11.85 43.51
N LEU A 192 36.61 -10.67 42.87
CA LEU A 192 37.61 -9.66 43.26
C LEU A 192 37.27 -8.96 44.58
N GLU A 193 36.00 -8.74 44.88
CA GLU A 193 35.54 -8.14 46.15
C GLU A 193 35.58 -9.13 47.32
N GLY A 194 35.46 -10.44 47.05
CA GLY A 194 35.55 -11.50 48.06
C GLY A 194 36.95 -11.78 48.60
N ASP A 195 38.00 -11.38 47.88
CA ASP A 195 39.42 -11.54 48.27
C ASP A 195 39.93 -10.41 49.20
N GLU A 196 39.11 -9.39 49.48
CA GLU A 196 39.45 -8.27 50.39
C GLU A 196 38.86 -8.39 51.82
N SER A 197 38.34 -9.55 52.21
CA SER A 197 37.92 -9.81 53.61
C SER A 197 39.05 -10.46 54.44
N PRO A 198 39.51 -9.84 55.55
CA PRO A 198 40.54 -10.41 56.43
C PRO A 198 40.12 -11.66 57.20
#